data_AF-A0A9J9GE04-F1
#
_entry.id   AF-A0A9J9GE04-F1
#
_cell.length_a   1.000
_cell.length_b   1.000
_cell.length_c   1.000
_cell.angle_alpha   90.00
_cell.angle_beta   90.00
_cell.angle_gamma   90.00
#
_symmetry.space_group_name_H-M   'P 1'
#
loop_
_entity.id
_entity.type
_entity.pdbx_description
1 polymer ?
#
loop_
_entity_poly.entity_id
_entity_poly.type
_entity_poly.pdbx_seq_one_letter_code
_entity_poly.pdbx_strand_id
1 'polypeptide(L)' 'MEIQQQHPGSRLFRYSSGKYQWHGSASHYTGQDVAEISGVLAVYAVRRSDNNGPYTCLMCITTN' A
#
# COMPACT_ATOMS: atom_id res chain seq x y z
N MET A 1 8.16 -7.99 -5.99
CA MET A 1 6.99 -7.28 -6.54
C MET A 1 7.35 -6.84 -7.94
N GLU A 2 6.57 -7.20 -8.96
CA GLU A 2 6.94 -7.01 -10.38
C GLU A 2 7.16 -5.54 -10.76
N ILE A 3 6.29 -4.65 -10.30
CA ILE A 3 6.38 -3.19 -10.53
C ILE A 3 7.73 -2.64 -10.04
N GLN A 4 8.20 -3.08 -8.87
CA GLN A 4 9.46 -2.60 -8.30
C GLN A 4 10.69 -3.04 -9.12
N GLN A 5 10.60 -4.19 -9.81
CA GLN A 5 11.66 -4.67 -10.71
C GLN A 5 11.67 -3.91 -12.03
N GLN A 6 10.52 -3.46 -12.51
CA GLN A 6 10.39 -2.65 -13.73
C GLN A 6 10.89 -1.21 -13.52
N HIS A 7 10.88 -0.71 -12.28
CA HIS A 7 11.29 0.65 -11.93
C HIS A 7 12.50 0.65 -10.97
N PRO A 8 13.73 0.42 -11.48
CA PRO A 8 14.94 0.51 -10.68
C PRO A 8 15.09 1.93 -10.11
N GLY A 9 15.29 2.03 -8.79
CA GLY A 9 15.29 3.30 -8.04
C GLY A 9 13.95 3.67 -7.41
N SER A 10 12.88 2.92 -7.68
CA SER A 10 11.60 3.11 -7.00
C SER A 10 11.72 2.97 -5.47
N ARG A 11 10.92 3.75 -4.75
CA ARG A 11 10.93 3.77 -3.28
C ARG A 11 9.60 3.30 -2.73
N LEU A 12 9.66 2.61 -1.60
CA LEU A 12 8.49 2.15 -0.87
C LEU A 12 8.18 3.13 0.26
N PHE A 13 6.98 3.67 0.26
CA PHE A 13 6.51 4.59 1.29
C PHE A 13 5.14 4.19 1.83
N ARG A 14 4.80 4.74 2.98
CA ARG A 14 3.45 4.62 3.52
C ARG A 14 2.56 5.65 2.79
N TYR A 15 1.53 5.17 2.11
CA TYR A 15 0.58 6.02 1.39
C TYR A 15 -0.29 6.83 2.35
N SER A 16 -0.72 6.20 3.46
CA SER A 16 -1.56 6.83 4.48
C SER A 16 -1.09 6.46 5.89
N SER A 17 -1.16 7.42 6.82
CA SER A 17 -0.89 7.21 8.25
C SER A 17 -1.98 6.38 8.96
N GLY A 18 -3.12 6.15 8.31
CA GLY A 18 -4.25 5.42 8.86
C GLY A 18 -4.00 3.93 9.10
N LYS A 19 -4.72 3.38 10.09
CA LYS A 19 -4.88 1.94 10.29
C LYS A 19 -6.28 1.56 9.83
N TYR A 20 -6.38 0.70 8.82
CA TYR A 20 -7.65 0.24 8.27
C TYR A 20 -7.98 -1.18 8.75
N GLN A 21 -9.23 -1.59 8.65
CA GLN A 21 -9.66 -2.90 9.15
C GLN A 21 -9.10 -4.05 8.31
N TRP A 22 -8.41 -5.01 8.92
CA TRP A 22 -7.97 -6.19 8.17
C TRP A 22 -9.15 -7.14 7.89
N HIS A 23 -9.49 -7.35 6.62
CA HIS A 23 -10.61 -8.22 6.19
C HIS A 23 -10.20 -9.66 5.84
N GLY A 24 -9.00 -10.10 6.23
CA GLY A 24 -8.49 -11.44 5.91
C GLY A 24 -7.69 -11.53 4.61
N SER A 25 -7.85 -10.58 3.69
CA SER A 25 -7.09 -10.52 2.43
C SER A 25 -6.87 -9.08 1.96
N ALA A 26 -5.75 -8.86 1.27
CA ALA A 26 -5.48 -7.58 0.59
C ALA A 26 -6.42 -7.35 -0.61
N SER A 27 -7.02 -8.41 -1.19
CA SER A 27 -7.94 -8.30 -2.33
C SER A 27 -9.19 -7.48 -2.02
N HIS A 28 -9.56 -7.33 -0.75
CA HIS A 28 -10.67 -6.47 -0.32
C HIS A 28 -10.42 -4.99 -0.63
N TYR A 29 -9.15 -4.60 -0.78
CA TYR A 29 -8.72 -3.23 -1.06
C TYR A 29 -8.41 -3.00 -2.54
N THR A 30 -8.40 -4.05 -3.36
CA THR A 30 -8.13 -3.93 -4.80
C THR A 30 -9.33 -3.30 -5.50
N GLY A 31 -9.07 -2.39 -6.43
CA GLY A 31 -10.12 -1.70 -7.20
C GLY A 31 -10.83 -0.58 -6.43
N GLN A 32 -10.35 -0.23 -5.24
CA GLN A 32 -10.79 0.96 -4.53
C GLN A 32 -10.13 2.20 -5.15
N ASP A 33 -10.92 3.25 -5.38
CA ASP A 33 -10.40 4.55 -5.78
C ASP A 33 -9.56 5.15 -4.64
N VAL A 34 -8.37 5.62 -5.02
CA VAL A 34 -7.47 6.36 -4.13
C VAL A 34 -7.16 7.70 -4.77
N ALA A 35 -6.88 8.72 -3.96
CA ALA A 35 -6.47 10.01 -4.49
C ALA A 35 -5.22 9.84 -5.37
N GLU A 36 -5.27 10.41 -6.57
CA GLU A 36 -4.12 10.43 -7.46
C GLU A 36 -3.03 11.31 -6.85
N ILE A 37 -1.83 10.75 -6.71
CA ILE A 37 -0.66 11.45 -6.20
C ILE A 37 0.43 11.35 -7.26
N SER A 38 0.97 12.50 -7.65
CA SER A 38 2.06 12.56 -8.62
C SER A 38 3.26 11.73 -8.15
N GLY A 39 3.81 10.92 -9.06
CA GLY A 39 4.95 10.05 -8.80
C GLY A 39 4.62 8.75 -8.07
N VAL A 40 3.35 8.39 -7.84
CA VAL A 40 2.95 7.07 -7.33
C VAL A 40 2.67 6.11 -8.49
N LEU A 41 3.34 4.95 -8.47
CA LEU A 41 3.16 3.89 -9.46
C LEU A 41 2.05 2.91 -9.08
N ALA A 42 1.95 2.59 -7.78
CA ALA A 42 0.96 1.67 -7.27
C ALA A 42 0.72 1.91 -5.79
N VAL A 43 -0.52 1.65 -5.34
CA VAL A 43 -0.91 1.58 -3.93
C VAL A 43 -1.37 0.17 -3.64
N TYR A 44 -0.95 -0.38 -2.50
CA TYR A 44 -1.30 -1.75 -2.12
C TYR A 44 -1.50 -1.88 -0.61
N ALA A 45 -2.40 -2.78 -0.24
CA ALA A 45 -2.72 -3.09 1.14
C ALA A 45 -1.73 -4.11 1.72
N VAL A 46 -1.24 -3.82 2.93
CA VAL A 46 -0.33 -4.69 3.70
C VAL A 46 -0.96 -4.99 5.05
N ARG A 47 -1.01 -6.28 5.41
CA ARG A 47 -1.37 -6.70 6.76
C ARG A 47 -0.24 -6.35 7.73
N ARG A 48 -0.57 -5.65 8.80
CA ARG A 48 0.27 -5.45 9.97
C ARG A 48 -0.48 -5.88 11.22
N SER A 49 0.24 -6.03 12.32
CA SER A 49 -0.34 -6.31 13.62
C SER A 49 0.37 -5.48 14.67
N ASP A 50 -0.37 -5.06 15.68
CA ASP A 50 0.16 -4.51 16.92
C ASP A 50 -0.63 -5.07 18.11
N ASN A 51 -0.46 -4.48 19.30
CA ASN A 51 -1.12 -4.92 20.53
C ASN A 51 -2.66 -4.85 20.46
N ASN A 52 -3.23 -4.08 19.53
CA ASN A 52 -4.68 -3.96 19.33
C ASN A 52 -5.20 -4.91 18.23
N GLY A 53 -4.34 -5.79 17.70
CA GLY A 53 -4.69 -6.80 16.72
C GLY A 53 -4.25 -6.48 15.28
N PRO A 54 -4.74 -7.24 14.29
CA PRO A 54 -4.37 -7.05 12.90
C PRO A 54 -5.08 -5.84 12.27
N TYR A 55 -4.33 -5.09 11.48
CA TYR A 55 -4.83 -3.96 10.72
C TYR A 55 -4.16 -3.90 9.34
N THR A 56 -4.75 -3.14 8.43
CA THR A 56 -4.20 -2.88 7.11
C THR A 56 -3.49 -1.53 7.11
N CYS A 57 -2.29 -1.49 6.52
CA CYS A 57 -1.65 -0.26 6.08
C CYS A 57 -1.68 -0.18 4.55
N LEU A 58 -1.89 1.02 4.03
CA LEU A 58 -1.68 1.31 2.61
C LEU A 58 -0.23 1.74 2.39
N MET A 59 0.47 1.02 1.52
CA MET A 59 1.81 1.34 1.05
C MET A 59 1.73 1.80 -0.39
N CYS A 60 2.70 2.61 -0.82
CA CYS A 60 2.86 3.00 -2.21
C CYS A 60 4.27 2.74 -2.70
N ILE A 61 4.39 2.49 -4.00
CA ILE A 61 5.64 2.53 -4.74
C ILE A 61 5.69 3.88 -5.45
N THR A 62 6.77 4.64 -5.28
CA THR A 62 6.97 5.89 -6.00
C THR A 62 8.06 5.75 -7.06
N THR A 63 7.95 6.54 -8.13
CA THR A 63 9.07 6.82 -9.03
C THR A 63 10.12 7.65 -8.28
N ASN A 64 11.39 7.53 -8.68
CA ASN A 64 12.46 8.37 -8.16
C ASN A 64 12.48 9.73 -8.87
#